data_AF-A0A2V7R999-F1
#
_entry.id   AF-A0A2V7R999-F1
#
_cell.length_a   1.000
_cell.length_b   1.000
_cell.length_c   1.000
_cell.angle_alpha   90.00
_cell.angle_beta   90.00
_cell.angle_gamma   90.00
#
_symmetry.space_group_name_H-M   'P 1'
#
loop_
_entity.id
_entity.type
_entity.pdbx_description
1 polymer ?
#
loop_
_entity_poly.entity_id
_entity_poly.type
_entity_poly.pdbx_seq_one_letter_code
_entity_poly.pdbx_strand_id
1 'polypeptide(L)'
;MPRWLAHLLVAVGWLLTPVLAWAASYVGLWAGALAATRFTNPLTMLGVAGAAAAVCGFTSLAIWVRFMRRVPHLLSHHMAPRASEEHRAVAAAD
;
A
#
# COMPACT_ATOMS: atom_id res chain seq x y z
N MET A 1 -10.97 19.29 -8.73
CA MET A 1 -10.50 19.23 -7.33
C MET A 1 -9.48 20.34 -7.09
N PRO A 2 -9.57 21.09 -5.98
CA PRO A 2 -8.59 22.11 -5.64
C PRO A 2 -7.21 21.49 -5.41
N ARG A 3 -6.15 22.13 -5.93
CA ARG A 3 -4.78 21.59 -5.96
C ARG A 3 -4.23 21.27 -4.55
N TRP A 4 -4.60 22.06 -3.54
CA TRP A 4 -4.23 21.84 -2.14
C TRP A 4 -4.80 20.53 -1.55
N LEU A 5 -6.01 20.14 -1.93
CA LEU A 5 -6.63 18.89 -1.47
C LEU A 5 -5.86 17.65 -1.96
N ALA A 6 -5.34 17.71 -3.20
CA ALA A 6 -4.49 16.65 -3.74
C ALA A 6 -3.16 16.53 -2.96
N HIS A 7 -2.54 17.66 -2.59
CA HIS A 7 -1.31 17.64 -1.79
C HIS A 7 -1.55 17.11 -0.38
N LEU A 8 -2.68 17.48 0.25
CA LEU A 8 -3.09 16.91 1.54
C LEU A 8 -3.30 15.40 1.45
N LEU A 9 -3.97 14.91 0.41
CA LEU A 9 -4.22 13.48 0.25
C LEU A 9 -2.91 12.69 0.07
N VAL A 10 -1.96 13.25 -0.69
CA VAL A 10 -0.62 12.66 -0.86
C VAL A 10 0.15 12.69 0.47
N ALA A 11 0.16 13.82 1.18
CA ALA A 11 0.86 13.94 2.46
C ALA A 11 0.26 13.01 3.53
N VAL A 12 -1.06 12.93 3.61
CA VAL A 12 -1.77 12.01 4.50
C VAL A 12 -1.51 10.56 4.11
N GLY A 13 -1.53 10.20 2.83
CA GLY A 13 -1.18 8.85 2.38
C GLY A 13 0.27 8.48 2.72
N TRP A 14 1.20 9.43 2.58
CA TRP A 14 2.61 9.25 2.90
C TRP A 14 2.88 9.09 4.40
N LEU A 15 2.11 9.76 5.26
CA LEU A 15 2.25 9.64 6.71
C LEU A 15 1.44 8.46 7.28
N LEU A 16 0.30 8.14 6.67
CA LEU A 16 -0.56 7.03 7.08
C LEU A 16 0.14 5.68 6.85
N THR A 17 0.89 5.54 5.76
CA THR A 17 1.64 4.32 5.43
C THR A 17 2.65 3.90 6.54
N PRO A 18 3.58 4.77 6.99
CA PRO A 18 4.50 4.43 8.07
C PRO A 18 3.79 4.26 9.41
N VAL A 19 2.71 5.00 9.70
CA VAL A 19 1.93 4.81 10.92
C VAL A 19 1.25 3.43 10.93
N LEU A 20 0.65 3.02 9.81
CA LEU A 20 0.08 1.68 9.65
C LEU A 20 1.14 0.59 9.76
N ALA A 21 2.30 0.79 9.14
CA ALA A 21 3.41 -0.14 9.22
C ALA A 21 3.87 -0.31 10.68
N TRP A 22 4.01 0.79 11.41
CA TRP A 22 4.42 0.79 12.81
C TRP A 22 3.37 0.11 13.71
N ALA A 23 2.09 0.41 13.53
CA ALA A 23 1.01 -0.24 14.25
C ALA A 23 0.96 -1.75 13.97
N ALA A 24 1.13 -2.16 12.71
CA ALA A 24 1.18 -3.57 12.32
C ALA A 24 2.37 -4.29 12.95
N SER A 25 3.55 -3.65 13.01
CA SER A 25 4.72 -4.21 13.72
C SER A 25 4.46 -4.38 15.21
N TYR A 26 3.82 -3.40 15.86
CA TYR A 26 3.52 -3.46 17.30
C TYR A 26 2.51 -4.57 17.62
N VAL A 27 1.45 -4.69 16.82
CA VAL A 27 0.47 -5.77 16.93
C VAL A 27 1.13 -7.12 16.66
N GLY A 28 1.99 -7.22 15.65
CA GLY A 28 2.75 -8.43 15.33
C GLY A 28 3.68 -8.87 16.47
N LEU A 29 4.34 -7.91 17.14
CA LEU A 29 5.17 -8.17 18.31
C LEU A 29 4.34 -8.70 19.49
N TRP A 30 3.22 -8.06 19.81
CA TRP A 30 2.33 -8.51 20.89
C TRP A 30 1.73 -9.89 20.60
N ALA A 31 1.24 -10.11 19.38
CA ALA A 31 0.69 -11.40 18.97
C ALA A 31 1.77 -12.50 18.98
N GLY A 32 2.98 -12.18 18.51
CA GLY A 32 4.13 -13.09 18.55
C GLY A 32 4.55 -13.43 19.98
N ALA A 33 4.60 -12.44 20.87
CA ALA A 33 4.92 -12.64 22.29
C ALA A 33 3.87 -13.51 22.99
N LEU A 34 2.57 -13.26 22.73
CA LEU A 34 1.50 -14.08 23.29
C LEU A 34 1.55 -15.51 22.76
N ALA A 35 1.79 -15.70 21.45
CA ALA A 35 1.95 -17.02 20.84
C ALA A 35 3.17 -17.75 21.42
N ALA A 36 4.29 -17.05 21.63
CA ALA A 36 5.50 -17.62 22.21
C ALA A 36 5.27 -18.23 23.60
N THR A 37 4.37 -17.66 24.43
CA THR A 37 4.01 -18.25 25.73
C THR A 37 3.43 -19.66 25.66
N ARG A 38 2.96 -20.09 24.49
CA ARG A 38 2.37 -21.41 24.26
C ARG A 38 3.37 -22.46 23.79
N PHE A 39 4.61 -22.09 23.48
CA PHE A 39 5.62 -23.00 22.95
C PHE A 39 6.73 -23.28 23.96
N THR A 40 6.90 -24.55 24.31
CA THR A 40 8.01 -25.01 25.17
C THR A 40 9.29 -25.26 24.36
N ASN A 41 9.15 -25.59 23.05
CA ASN A 41 10.28 -25.90 22.18
C ASN A 41 10.60 -24.73 21.23
N PRO A 42 11.81 -24.14 21.31
CA PRO A 42 12.17 -22.95 20.54
C PRO A 42 12.22 -23.18 19.01
N LEU A 43 12.54 -24.40 18.56
CA LEU A 43 12.57 -24.72 17.13
C LEU A 43 11.15 -24.75 16.54
N THR A 44 10.18 -25.30 17.28
CA THR A 44 8.78 -25.31 16.87
C THR A 44 8.20 -23.89 16.81
N MET A 45 8.57 -23.04 17.77
CA MET A 45 8.21 -21.63 17.78
C MET A 45 8.76 -20.90 16.56
N LEU A 46 10.04 -21.11 16.22
CA LEU A 46 10.67 -20.49 15.05
C LEU A 46 10.01 -20.95 13.74
N GLY A 47 9.69 -22.24 13.61
CA GLY A 47 8.98 -22.78 12.46
C GLY A 47 7.60 -22.14 12.28
N VAL A 48 6.80 -22.06 13.36
CA VAL A 48 5.47 -21.44 13.32
C VAL A 48 5.54 -19.94 13.04
N ALA A 49 6.45 -19.22 13.70
CA ALA A 49 6.67 -17.80 13.47
C ALA A 49 7.09 -17.52 12.02
N GLY A 50 8.02 -18.33 11.48
CA GLY A 50 8.46 -18.23 10.09
C GLY A 50 7.34 -18.50 9.09
N ALA A 51 6.53 -19.54 9.33
CA ALA A 51 5.37 -19.85 8.50
C ALA A 51 4.31 -18.73 8.54
N ALA A 52 4.00 -18.20 9.72
CA ALA A 52 3.09 -17.09 9.89
C ALA A 52 3.60 -15.82 9.19
N ALA A 53 4.88 -15.49 9.36
CA ALA A 53 5.51 -14.35 8.70
C ALA A 53 5.49 -14.50 7.17
N ALA A 54 5.76 -15.70 6.65
CA ALA A 54 5.66 -15.98 5.22
C ALA A 54 4.23 -15.77 4.72
N VAL A 55 3.22 -16.37 5.37
CA VAL A 55 1.81 -16.21 4.97
C VAL A 55 1.39 -14.73 5.01
N CYS A 56 1.71 -14.01 6.08
CA CYS A 56 1.41 -12.57 6.20
C CYS A 56 2.14 -11.74 5.14
N GLY A 57 3.42 -12.01 4.90
CA GLY A 57 4.22 -11.32 3.89
C GLY A 57 3.69 -11.55 2.47
N PHE A 58 3.42 -12.81 2.11
CA PHE A 58 2.88 -13.17 0.80
C PHE A 58 1.48 -12.62 0.58
N THR A 59 0.59 -12.68 1.58
CA THR A 59 -0.77 -12.13 1.46
C THR A 59 -0.74 -10.60 1.30
N SER A 60 0.09 -9.90 2.08
CA SER A 60 0.30 -8.46 1.94
C SER A 60 0.83 -8.10 0.55
N LEU A 61 1.83 -8.82 0.05
CA LEU A 61 2.36 -8.62 -1.31
C LEU A 61 1.31 -8.89 -2.38
N ALA A 62 0.52 -9.96 -2.24
CA ALA A 62 -0.54 -10.29 -3.19
C ALA A 62 -1.64 -9.21 -3.22
N ILE A 63 -2.05 -8.71 -2.05
CA ILE A 63 -3.00 -7.60 -1.93
C ILE A 63 -2.42 -6.34 -2.59
N TRP A 64 -1.16 -6.01 -2.31
CA TRP A 64 -0.47 -4.86 -2.90
C TRP A 64 -0.41 -4.93 -4.43
N VAL A 65 0.02 -6.08 -4.98
CA VAL A 65 0.07 -6.30 -6.43
C VAL A 65 -1.32 -6.20 -7.03
N ARG A 66 -2.34 -6.76 -6.38
CA ARG A 66 -3.73 -6.69 -6.86
C ARG A 66 -4.29 -5.27 -6.80
N PHE A 67 -3.90 -4.49 -5.79
CA PHE A 67 -4.24 -3.08 -5.68
C PHE A 67 -3.58 -2.27 -6.81
N MET A 68 -2.26 -2.39 -6.97
CA MET A 68 -1.50 -1.71 -8.04
C MET A 68 -2.00 -2.07 -9.44
N ARG A 69 -2.49 -3.31 -9.65
CA ARG A 69 -3.12 -3.72 -10.92
C ARG A 69 -4.49 -3.07 -11.17
N ARG A 70 -5.22 -2.64 -10.13
CA ARG A 70 -6.53 -1.95 -10.27
C ARG A 70 -6.41 -0.44 -10.41
N VAL A 71 -5.34 0.15 -9.89
CA VAL A 71 -5.02 1.59 -10.02
C VAL A 71 -5.00 2.12 -11.47
N PRO A 72 -4.42 1.43 -12.49
CA PRO A 72 -4.39 1.96 -13.86
C PRO A 72 -5.78 2.13 -14.49
N HIS A 73 -6.79 1.34 -14.09
CA HIS A 73 -8.17 1.51 -14.57
C HIS A 73 -8.84 2.78 -14.03
N LEU A 74 -8.40 3.28 -12.87
CA LEU A 74 -8.87 4.55 -12.30
C LEU A 74 -8.13 5.75 -12.90
N LEU A 75 -6.86 5.57 -13.25
CA LEU A 75 -6.02 6.60 -13.87
C LEU A 75 -6.32 6.81 -15.37
N SER A 76 -6.73 5.77 -16.10
CA SER A 76 -7.10 5.89 -17.52
C SER A 76 -8.33 6.78 -17.75
N HIS A 77 -9.29 6.80 -16.83
CA HIS A 77 -10.43 7.73 -16.88
C HIS A 77 -10.02 9.19 -16.62
N HIS A 78 -8.93 9.42 -15.88
CA HIS A 78 -8.41 10.77 -15.62
C HIS A 78 -7.37 11.25 -16.65
N MET A 79 -6.82 10.33 -17.45
CA MET A 79 -5.93 10.59 -18.60
C MET A 79 -6.67 10.58 -19.94
N ALA A 80 -8.01 10.69 -19.95
CA ALA A 80 -8.71 11.09 -21.17
C ALA A 80 -8.17 12.48 -21.57
N PRO A 81 -7.67 12.67 -22.81
CA PRO A 81 -7.02 13.89 -23.23
C PRO A 81 -7.91 15.08 -22.93
N ARG A 82 -7.41 16.03 -22.13
CA ARG A 82 -8.11 17.31 -21.99
C ARG A 82 -8.02 17.96 -23.37
N ALA A 83 -9.17 18.10 -24.04
CA ALA A 83 -9.34 18.80 -25.32
C ALA A 83 -8.68 20.20 -25.38
N SER A 84 -8.27 20.74 -24.22
CA SER A 84 -7.45 21.95 -24.09
C SER A 84 -6.01 21.82 -24.62
N GLU A 85 -5.39 20.63 -24.66
CA GLU A 85 -4.05 20.46 -25.23
C GLU A 85 -4.07 20.38 -26.76
N GLU A 86 -5.10 19.76 -27.36
CA GLU A 86 -5.30 19.77 -28.82
C GLU A 86 -5.50 21.18 -29.35
N HIS A 87 -6.32 22.02 -28.72
CA HIS A 87 -6.52 23.41 -29.16
C HIS A 87 -5.23 24.25 -29.10
N ARG A 88 -4.38 24.02 -28.09
CA ARG A 88 -3.11 24.75 -27.95
C ARG A 88 -2.03 24.23 -28.91
N ALA A 89 -2.07 22.95 -29.26
CA ALA A 89 -1.18 22.37 -30.26
C ALA A 89 -1.55 22.82 -31.69
N VAL A 90 -2.85 22.93 -32.00
CA VAL A 90 -3.33 23.45 -33.30
C VAL A 90 -3.04 24.95 -33.42
N ALA A 91 -3.30 25.74 -32.38
CA ALA A 91 -3.02 27.18 -32.39
C ALA A 91 -1.53 27.56 -32.36
N ALA A 92 -0.62 26.60 -32.10
CA ALA A 92 0.83 26.78 -32.20
C ALA A 92 1.41 26.26 -33.52
N ALA A 93 0.59 25.55 -34.31
CA ALA A 93 0.94 25.04 -35.63
C ALA A 93 0.42 25.94 -36.78
N ASP A 94 -0.52 26.85 -36.48
CA ASP A 94 -0.89 28.02 -37.29
C ASP A 94 0.04 29.21 -37.00
#